data_AF-A0A0D0C192-F1
#
_entry.id   AF-A0A0D0C192-F1
#
_cell.length_a   1.000
_cell.length_b   1.000
_cell.length_c   1.000
_cell.angle_alpha   90.00
_cell.angle_beta   90.00
_cell.angle_gamma   90.00
#
_symmetry.space_group_name_H-M   'P 1'
#
loop_
_entity.id
_entity.type
_entity.pdbx_description
1 polymer ?
#
loop_
_entity_poly.entity_id
_entity_poly.type
_entity_poly.pdbx_seq_one_letter_code
_entity_poly.pdbx_strand_id
1 'polypeptide(L)'
;MNPHLKVIPDYTTDRHAATRQRLADCGINQHFIVPTLEDVWRDNNTEQQESWDEKLHQEAHTILEAERLAAEEAILHHQVVADELELAKYEEWKKDKNKYLPIPNTTIPMETIIIPSAYAMNKLCKGEYCKLYYFTNQGLAEDESSLPSLTMMPLC
;
A
#
# COMPACT_ATOMS: atom_id res chain seq x y z
N MET A 1 20.00 1.60 32.79
CA MET A 1 21.01 0.53 32.95
C MET A 1 20.32 -0.64 33.61
N ASN A 2 20.36 -1.84 33.01
CA ASN A 2 19.60 -3.00 33.47
C ASN A 2 20.09 -3.45 34.88
N PRO A 3 19.23 -3.42 35.91
CA PRO A 3 19.58 -3.82 37.28
C PRO A 3 19.86 -5.32 37.43
N HIS A 4 19.37 -6.17 36.51
CA HIS A 4 19.70 -7.61 36.47
C HIS A 4 21.17 -7.90 36.16
N LEU A 5 21.90 -6.92 35.61
CA LEU A 5 23.32 -7.07 35.27
C LEU A 5 24.26 -6.51 36.33
N LYS A 6 23.73 -5.95 37.42
CA LYS A 6 24.56 -5.37 38.48
C LYS A 6 25.09 -6.47 39.39
N VAL A 7 26.37 -6.34 39.74
CA VAL A 7 27.04 -7.22 40.71
C VAL A 7 27.16 -6.46 42.03
N ILE A 8 27.02 -7.20 43.14
CA ILE A 8 27.19 -6.65 44.47
C ILE A 8 28.60 -6.05 44.64
N PRO A 9 28.72 -4.81 45.15
CA PRO A 9 30.02 -4.22 45.40
C PRO A 9 30.77 -5.00 46.48
N ASP A 10 32.07 -5.23 46.29
CA ASP A 10 32.92 -5.74 47.37
C ASP A 10 33.11 -4.65 48.44
N TYR A 11 32.32 -4.75 49.51
CA TYR A 11 32.31 -3.84 50.65
C TYR A 11 33.49 -4.03 51.59
N THR A 12 34.40 -4.98 51.35
CA THR A 12 35.63 -5.15 52.12
C THR A 12 36.76 -4.24 51.62
N THR A 13 36.69 -3.80 50.36
CA THR A 13 37.70 -2.93 49.73
C THR A 13 37.87 -1.59 50.45
N ASP A 14 39.06 -0.98 50.33
CA ASP A 14 39.39 0.29 50.98
C ASP A 14 38.51 1.46 50.51
N ARG A 15 37.96 1.37 49.28
CA ARG A 15 36.97 2.33 48.75
C ARG A 15 35.78 2.55 49.70
N HIS A 16 35.39 1.53 50.45
CA HIS A 16 34.27 1.60 51.38
C HIS A 16 34.68 1.77 52.84
N ALA A 17 35.97 1.94 53.14
CA ALA A 17 36.49 2.04 54.51
C ALA A 17 35.83 3.18 55.30
N ALA A 18 35.68 4.36 54.68
CA ALA A 18 35.01 5.49 55.32
C ALA A 18 33.55 5.19 55.69
N THR A 19 32.82 4.46 54.84
CA THR A 19 31.43 4.06 55.11
C THR A 19 31.37 3.02 56.23
N ARG A 20 32.27 2.04 56.24
CA ARG A 20 32.37 1.07 57.33
C ARG A 20 32.68 1.75 58.66
N GLN A 21 33.63 2.70 58.67
CA GLN A 21 33.99 3.44 59.88
C GLN A 21 32.81 4.22 60.44
N ARG A 22 32.06 4.95 59.60
CA ARG A 22 30.86 5.67 60.06
C ARG A 22 29.82 4.73 60.70
N LEU A 23 29.62 3.54 60.15
CA LEU A 23 28.69 2.56 60.72
C LEU A 23 29.20 2.00 62.05
N ALA A 24 30.50 1.78 62.19
CA ALA A 24 31.13 1.41 63.45
C ALA A 24 30.99 2.52 64.51
N ASP A 25 31.19 3.78 64.12
CA ASP A 25 31.02 4.95 65.00
C ASP A 25 29.56 5.12 65.45
N CYS A 26 28.60 4.67 64.63
CA CYS A 26 27.19 4.56 64.99
C CYS A 26 26.86 3.36 65.91
N GLY A 27 27.86 2.59 66.33
CA GLY A 27 27.71 1.47 67.26
C GLY A 27 27.34 0.14 66.61
N ILE A 28 27.36 0.04 65.27
CA ILE A 28 27.16 -1.24 64.59
C ILE A 28 28.41 -2.10 64.79
N ASN A 29 28.21 -3.34 65.25
CA ASN A 29 29.31 -4.27 65.43
C ASN A 29 30.02 -4.54 64.10
N GLN A 30 31.36 -4.44 64.11
CA GLN A 30 32.22 -4.62 62.93
C GLN A 30 31.92 -5.89 62.12
N HIS A 31 31.54 -6.99 62.80
CA HIS A 31 31.20 -8.26 62.16
C HIS A 31 29.93 -8.21 61.31
N PHE A 32 29.02 -7.28 61.60
CA PHE A 32 27.75 -7.13 60.88
C PHE A 32 27.76 -6.02 59.84
N ILE A 33 28.75 -5.12 59.84
CA ILE A 33 28.77 -3.96 58.95
C ILE A 33 28.72 -4.34 57.46
N VAL A 34 29.59 -5.26 57.02
CA VAL A 34 29.61 -5.71 55.61
C VAL A 34 28.33 -6.49 55.25
N PRO A 35 27.89 -7.48 56.04
CA PRO A 35 26.61 -8.14 55.81
C PRO A 35 25.43 -7.16 55.69
N THR A 36 25.33 -6.17 56.58
CA THR A 36 24.26 -5.16 56.52
C THR A 36 24.33 -4.33 55.24
N LEU A 37 25.53 -3.94 54.78
CA LEU A 37 25.70 -3.22 53.52
C LEU A 37 25.30 -4.07 52.31
N GLU A 38 25.61 -5.36 52.33
CA GLU A 38 25.22 -6.31 51.29
C GLU A 38 23.71 -6.53 51.23
N ASP A 39 23.06 -6.65 52.39
CA ASP A 39 21.61 -6.79 52.51
C ASP A 39 20.90 -5.54 51.97
N VAL A 40 21.29 -4.35 52.43
CA VAL A 40 20.72 -3.08 51.94
C VAL A 40 20.90 -2.93 50.43
N TRP A 41 22.06 -3.33 49.89
CA TRP A 41 22.29 -3.30 48.46
C TRP A 41 21.34 -4.25 47.72
N ARG A 42 21.15 -5.46 48.25
CA ARG A 42 20.27 -6.47 47.66
C ARG A 42 18.82 -6.01 47.64
N ASP A 43 18.33 -5.47 48.74
CA ASP A 43 16.96 -4.96 48.84
C ASP A 43 16.71 -3.86 47.79
N ASN A 44 17.58 -2.85 47.74
CA ASN A 44 17.46 -1.79 46.75
C ASN A 44 17.65 -2.30 45.30
N ASN A 45 18.49 -3.32 45.07
CA ASN A 45 18.64 -3.90 43.75
C ASN A 45 17.38 -4.68 43.33
N THR A 46 16.75 -5.41 44.25
CA THR A 46 15.47 -6.11 44.02
C THR A 46 14.37 -5.12 43.64
N GLU A 47 14.19 -4.03 44.39
CA GLU A 47 13.21 -2.99 44.06
C GLU A 47 13.46 -2.37 42.67
N GLN A 48 14.74 -2.18 42.32
CA GLN A 48 15.12 -1.70 41.00
C GLN A 48 14.81 -2.71 39.89
N GLN A 49 15.02 -4.01 40.14
CA GLN A 49 14.66 -5.09 39.21
C GLN A 49 13.14 -5.15 38.99
N GLU A 50 12.35 -5.15 40.05
CA GLU A 50 10.88 -5.15 39.96
C GLU A 50 10.37 -3.93 39.19
N SER A 51 10.88 -2.73 39.51
CA SER A 51 10.51 -1.50 38.80
C SER A 51 10.92 -1.52 37.32
N TRP A 52 12.01 -2.21 36.99
CA TRP A 52 12.49 -2.36 35.62
C TRP A 52 11.63 -3.35 34.84
N ASP A 53 11.27 -4.47 35.45
CA ASP A 53 10.43 -5.50 34.86
C ASP A 53 9.01 -4.98 34.63
N GLU A 54 8.47 -4.20 35.57
CA GLU A 54 7.19 -3.51 35.41
C GLU A 54 7.20 -2.55 34.21
N LYS A 55 8.29 -1.79 34.04
CA LYS A 55 8.43 -0.90 32.87
C LYS A 55 8.46 -1.68 31.56
N LEU A 56 9.21 -2.78 31.50
CA LEU A 56 9.25 -3.63 30.31
C LEU A 56 7.87 -4.24 30.02
N HIS A 57 7.15 -4.66 31.05
CA HIS A 57 5.80 -5.20 30.91
C HIS A 57 4.84 -4.14 30.39
N GLN A 58 4.88 -2.93 30.96
CA GLN A 58 4.05 -1.81 30.53
C GLN A 58 4.36 -1.39 29.09
N GLU A 59 5.63 -1.29 28.72
CA GLU A 59 6.05 -0.99 27.35
C GLU A 59 5.52 -2.05 26.37
N ALA A 60 5.69 -3.34 26.68
CA ALA A 60 5.17 -4.42 25.86
C ALA A 60 3.63 -4.34 25.72
N HIS A 61 2.92 -4.06 26.82
CA HIS A 61 1.47 -3.87 26.80
C HIS A 61 1.06 -2.69 25.92
N THR A 62 1.75 -1.54 26.05
CA THR A 62 1.44 -0.36 25.24
C THR A 62 1.66 -0.59 23.74
N ILE A 63 2.68 -1.36 23.36
CA ILE A 63 2.92 -1.73 21.95
C ILE A 63 1.78 -2.60 21.43
N LEU A 64 1.41 -3.64 22.18
CA LEU A 64 0.31 -4.55 21.81
C LEU A 64 -1.03 -3.82 21.69
N GLU A 65 -1.34 -2.91 22.61
CA GLU A 65 -2.55 -2.10 22.52
C GLU A 65 -2.54 -1.13 21.34
N ALA A 66 -1.40 -0.49 21.06
CA ALA A 66 -1.26 0.39 19.90
C ALA A 66 -1.46 -0.39 18.59
N GLU A 67 -0.90 -1.59 18.48
CA GLU A 67 -1.11 -2.48 17.32
C GLU A 67 -2.58 -2.89 17.17
N ARG A 68 -3.25 -3.24 18.29
CA ARG A 68 -4.69 -3.55 18.28
C ARG A 68 -5.53 -2.37 17.79
N LEU A 69 -5.27 -1.17 18.32
CA LEU A 69 -5.98 0.04 17.94
C LEU A 69 -5.74 0.41 16.46
N ALA A 70 -4.50 0.29 15.98
CA ALA A 70 -4.17 0.54 14.58
C ALA A 70 -4.88 -0.45 13.64
N ALA A 71 -4.99 -1.72 14.05
CA ALA A 71 -5.73 -2.72 13.27
C ALA A 71 -7.24 -2.40 13.22
N GLU A 72 -7.83 -2.00 14.35
CA GLU A 72 -9.24 -1.59 14.41
C GLU A 72 -9.52 -0.36 13.54
N GLU A 73 -8.65 0.66 13.61
CA GLU A 73 -8.75 1.86 12.78
C GLU A 73 -8.60 1.53 11.29
N ALA A 74 -7.67 0.63 10.92
CA ALA A 74 -7.51 0.20 9.54
C ALA A 74 -8.75 -0.52 8.99
N ILE A 75 -9.44 -1.33 9.82
CA ILE A 75 -10.70 -1.98 9.45
C ILE A 75 -11.78 -0.93 9.19
N LEU A 76 -11.96 0.02 10.12
CA LEU A 76 -12.94 1.08 9.98
C LEU A 76 -12.67 1.95 8.74
N HIS A 77 -11.41 2.31 8.52
CA HIS A 77 -11.01 3.08 7.35
C HIS A 77 -11.32 2.33 6.04
N HIS A 78 -11.00 1.03 5.97
CA HIS A 78 -11.37 0.22 4.80
C HIS A 78 -12.88 0.16 4.57
N GLN A 79 -13.69 0.05 5.62
CA GLN A 79 -15.15 0.07 5.49
C GLN A 79 -15.63 1.42 4.95
N VAL A 80 -15.15 2.54 5.49
CA VAL A 80 -15.52 3.88 5.02
C VAL A 80 -15.15 4.05 3.53
N VAL A 81 -13.95 3.66 3.13
CA VAL A 81 -13.54 3.75 1.72
C VAL A 81 -14.41 2.87 0.82
N ALA A 82 -14.79 1.68 1.27
CA ALA A 82 -15.68 0.79 0.51
C ALA A 82 -17.07 1.42 0.36
N ASP A 83 -17.64 1.96 1.43
CA ASP A 83 -18.95 2.61 1.43
C ASP A 83 -18.95 3.86 0.54
N GLU A 84 -17.90 4.68 0.59
CA GLU A 84 -17.72 5.85 -0.28
C GLU A 84 -17.63 5.45 -1.76
N LEU A 85 -16.90 4.37 -2.05
CA LEU A 85 -16.78 3.85 -3.42
C LEU A 85 -18.14 3.34 -3.95
N GLU A 86 -18.89 2.61 -3.13
CA GLU A 86 -20.23 2.15 -3.49
C GLU A 86 -21.19 3.31 -3.74
N LEU A 87 -21.16 4.32 -2.86
CA LEU A 87 -21.96 5.53 -3.02
C LEU A 87 -21.61 6.28 -4.31
N ALA A 88 -20.31 6.43 -4.61
CA ALA A 88 -19.85 7.07 -5.84
C ALA A 88 -20.33 6.34 -7.10
N LYS A 89 -20.26 5.00 -7.12
CA LYS A 89 -20.79 4.17 -8.22
C LYS A 89 -22.29 4.35 -8.38
N TYR A 90 -23.04 4.37 -7.28
CA TYR A 90 -24.49 4.55 -7.33
C TYR A 90 -24.88 5.92 -7.88
N GLU A 91 -24.18 6.98 -7.45
CA GLU A 91 -24.38 8.34 -7.96
C GLU A 91 -24.01 8.48 -9.45
N GLU A 92 -22.94 7.83 -9.89
CA GLU A 92 -22.57 7.78 -11.32
C GLU A 92 -23.65 7.05 -12.14
N TRP A 93 -24.08 5.87 -11.71
CA TRP A 93 -25.14 5.11 -12.37
C TRP A 93 -26.45 5.90 -12.47
N LYS A 94 -26.79 6.67 -11.42
CA LYS A 94 -27.98 7.54 -11.41
C LYS A 94 -27.90 8.64 -12.48
N LYS A 95 -26.72 9.24 -12.67
CA LYS A 95 -26.49 10.31 -13.65
C LYS A 95 -26.46 9.79 -15.08
N ASP A 96 -25.81 8.64 -15.29
CA ASP A 96 -25.49 8.10 -16.61
C ASP A 96 -26.19 6.76 -16.89
N LYS A 97 -27.50 6.69 -16.65
CA LYS A 97 -28.32 5.47 -16.85
C LYS A 97 -28.16 4.84 -18.24
N ASN A 98 -27.89 5.66 -19.26
CA ASN A 98 -27.76 5.20 -20.64
C ASN A 98 -26.35 4.67 -20.99
N LYS A 99 -25.29 5.02 -20.23
CA LYS A 99 -23.93 4.52 -20.51
C LYS A 99 -23.75 3.04 -20.20
N TYR A 100 -24.54 2.53 -19.26
CA TYR A 100 -24.49 1.14 -18.80
C TYR A 100 -25.57 0.25 -19.43
N LEU A 101 -26.32 0.77 -20.40
CA LEU A 101 -27.24 -0.07 -21.17
C LEU A 101 -26.42 -1.05 -22.03
N PRO A 102 -26.80 -2.33 -22.06
CA PRO A 102 -26.23 -3.27 -23.02
C PRO A 102 -26.38 -2.67 -24.42
N ILE A 103 -25.26 -2.56 -25.14
CA ILE A 103 -25.30 -2.18 -26.55
C ILE A 103 -26.21 -3.22 -27.23
N PRO A 104 -27.27 -2.80 -27.92
CA PRO A 104 -28.14 -3.74 -28.62
C PRO A 104 -27.29 -4.63 -29.52
N ASN A 105 -27.52 -5.94 -29.49
CA ASN A 105 -26.97 -6.89 -30.45
C ASN A 105 -27.61 -6.61 -31.82
N THR A 106 -27.18 -5.50 -32.41
CA THR A 106 -27.46 -5.16 -33.80
C THR A 106 -26.57 -6.05 -34.62
N THR A 107 -27.17 -6.75 -35.58
CA THR A 107 -26.40 -7.55 -36.53
C THR A 107 -25.41 -6.62 -37.20
N ILE A 108 -24.12 -6.97 -37.13
CA ILE A 108 -23.08 -6.29 -37.89
C ILE A 108 -23.57 -6.26 -39.34
N PRO A 109 -23.66 -5.07 -39.98
CA PRO A 109 -24.01 -5.01 -41.38
C PRO A 109 -23.00 -5.87 -42.15
N MET A 110 -23.43 -7.05 -42.59
CA MET A 110 -22.66 -7.92 -43.48
C MET A 110 -22.76 -7.44 -44.94
N GLU A 111 -23.50 -6.36 -45.17
CA GLU A 111 -23.56 -5.69 -46.46
C GLU A 111 -22.16 -5.20 -46.82
N THR A 112 -21.69 -5.63 -47.99
CA THR A 112 -20.41 -5.20 -48.54
C THR A 112 -20.39 -3.69 -48.66
N ILE A 113 -19.43 -3.04 -48.02
CA ILE A 113 -19.21 -1.61 -48.17
C ILE A 113 -18.88 -1.35 -49.64
N ILE A 114 -19.78 -0.68 -50.36
CA ILE A 114 -19.56 -0.29 -51.75
C ILE A 114 -18.58 0.88 -51.75
N ILE A 115 -17.31 0.59 -52.02
CA ILE A 115 -16.28 1.61 -52.15
C ILE A 115 -16.35 2.16 -53.59
N PRO A 116 -16.43 3.49 -53.78
CA PRO A 116 -16.39 4.09 -55.12
C PRO A 116 -15.10 3.74 -55.86
N SER A 117 -15.14 3.73 -57.21
CA SER A 117 -13.97 3.47 -58.05
C SER A 117 -12.80 4.40 -57.72
N ALA A 118 -11.57 3.95 -57.99
CA ALA A 118 -10.38 4.76 -57.76
C ALA A 118 -10.43 6.09 -58.53
N TYR A 119 -11.04 6.08 -59.71
CA TYR A 119 -11.32 7.27 -60.51
C TYR A 119 -12.25 8.25 -59.78
N ALA A 120 -13.38 7.77 -59.25
CA ALA A 120 -14.33 8.61 -58.54
C ALA A 120 -13.74 9.17 -57.24
N MET A 121 -12.99 8.34 -56.49
CA MET A 121 -12.27 8.76 -55.30
C MET A 121 -11.25 9.86 -55.61
N ASN A 122 -10.48 9.74 -56.69
CA ASN A 122 -9.49 10.75 -57.09
C ASN A 122 -10.14 12.09 -57.46
N LYS A 123 -11.27 12.06 -58.18
CA LYS A 123 -12.05 13.27 -58.51
C LYS A 123 -12.59 13.95 -57.26
N LEU A 124 -13.14 13.19 -56.32
CA LEU A 124 -13.62 13.71 -55.04
C LEU A 124 -12.51 14.35 -54.22
N CYS A 125 -11.34 13.71 -54.10
CA CYS A 125 -10.19 14.26 -53.38
C CYS A 125 -9.68 15.58 -53.99
N LYS A 126 -9.83 15.75 -55.32
CA LYS A 126 -9.46 16.97 -56.03
C LYS A 126 -10.56 18.04 -56.05
N GLY A 127 -11.74 17.74 -55.50
CA GLY A 127 -12.90 18.64 -55.57
C GLY A 127 -13.45 18.83 -56.99
N GLU A 128 -13.16 17.89 -57.89
CA GLU A 128 -13.61 17.95 -59.28
C GLU A 128 -14.97 17.27 -59.45
N TYR A 129 -15.75 17.72 -60.43
CA TYR A 129 -17.02 17.09 -60.76
C TYR A 129 -16.82 15.61 -61.17
N CYS A 130 -17.54 14.71 -60.50
CA CYS A 130 -17.60 13.29 -60.84
C CYS A 130 -19.05 12.89 -61.15
N LYS A 131 -19.27 12.20 -62.26
CA LYS A 131 -20.62 11.72 -62.63
C LYS A 131 -21.08 10.66 -61.64
N LEU A 132 -22.36 10.72 -61.24
CA LEU A 132 -22.99 9.75 -60.32
C LEU A 132 -22.94 8.31 -60.84
N TYR A 133 -22.86 8.12 -62.16
CA TYR A 133 -22.71 6.82 -62.80
C TYR A 133 -21.57 5.97 -62.20
N TYR A 134 -20.44 6.60 -61.84
CA TYR A 134 -19.28 5.90 -61.26
C TYR A 134 -19.49 5.39 -59.82
N PHE A 135 -20.63 5.71 -59.21
CA PHE A 135 -21.03 5.22 -57.89
C PHE A 135 -22.12 4.14 -57.97
N THR A 136 -22.49 3.73 -59.19
CA THR A 136 -23.46 2.65 -59.42
C THR A 136 -22.74 1.30 -59.50
N ASN A 137 -23.42 0.20 -59.18
CA ASN A 137 -22.86 -1.16 -59.27
C ASN A 137 -22.28 -1.46 -60.65
N GLN A 138 -22.90 -0.91 -61.71
CA GLN A 138 -22.42 -1.08 -63.08
C GLN A 138 -21.13 -0.29 -63.33
N GLY A 139 -21.06 0.97 -62.90
CA GLY A 139 -19.84 1.77 -63.02
C GLY A 139 -18.67 1.22 -62.22
N LEU A 140 -18.92 0.48 -61.14
CA LEU A 140 -17.88 -0.20 -60.34
C LEU A 140 -17.38 -1.49 -60.99
N ALA A 141 -18.28 -2.31 -61.52
CA ALA A 141 -17.92 -3.56 -62.20
C ALA A 141 -17.10 -3.30 -63.48
N GLU A 142 -17.39 -2.21 -64.19
CA GLU A 142 -16.65 -1.80 -65.39
C GLU A 142 -15.22 -1.35 -65.04
N ASP A 143 -15.02 -0.66 -63.91
CA ASP A 143 -13.70 -0.22 -63.44
C ASP A 143 -12.81 -1.41 -63.03
N GLU A 144 -13.36 -2.40 -62.30
CA GLU A 144 -12.63 -3.62 -61.93
C GLU A 144 -12.16 -4.43 -63.16
N SER A 145 -12.96 -4.47 -64.23
CA SER A 145 -12.59 -5.17 -65.48
C SER A 145 -11.49 -4.47 -66.30
N SER A 146 -11.18 -3.21 -65.96
CA SER A 146 -10.21 -2.37 -66.68
C SER A 146 -8.83 -2.31 -66.04
N LEU A 147 -8.66 -2.90 -64.85
CA LEU A 147 -7.37 -2.95 -64.16
C LEU A 147 -6.43 -3.97 -64.85
N PRO A 148 -5.28 -3.56 -65.41
CA PRO A 148 -4.24 -4.52 -65.72
C PRO A 148 -3.75 -5.15 -64.42
N SER A 149 -3.57 -6.46 -64.42
CA SER A 149 -3.05 -7.25 -63.28
C SER A 149 -1.89 -6.53 -62.60
N LEU A 150 -2.15 -5.91 -61.45
CA LEU A 150 -1.12 -5.29 -60.64
C LEU A 150 -0.33 -6.44 -59.99
N THR A 151 0.79 -6.75 -60.62
CA THR A 151 1.80 -7.70 -60.16
C THR A 151 2.07 -7.54 -58.67
N MET A 152 2.07 -8.68 -57.97
CA MET A 152 2.58 -8.85 -56.62
C MET A 152 3.88 -8.07 -56.40
N MET A 153 3.89 -7.19 -55.41
CA MET A 153 5.11 -6.73 -54.75
C MET A 153 5.29 -7.55 -53.45
N PRO A 154 6.51 -7.99 -53.11
CA PRO A 154 6.74 -8.95 -52.03
C PRO A 154 6.66 -8.30 -50.65
N LEU A 155 6.41 -9.17 -49.66
CA LEU A 155 6.24 -8.91 -48.23
C LEU A 155 7.40 -8.14 -47.57
N CYS A 156 7.03 -7.24 -46.65
CA CYS A 156 7.69 -7.05 -45.35
C CYS A 156 6.61 -7.15 -44.26
#